data_AF-A0A1F7MPD8-F1
#
_entry.id   AF-A0A1F7MPD8-F1
#
_cell.length_a   1.000
_cell.length_b   1.000
_cell.length_c   1.000
_cell.angle_alpha   90.00
_cell.angle_beta   90.00
_cell.angle_gamma   90.00
#
_symmetry.space_group_name_H-M   'P 1'
#
loop_
_entity.id
_entity.type
_entity.pdbx_description
1 polymer ?
#
loop_
_entity_poly.entity_id
_entity_poly.type
_entity_poly.pdbx_seq_one_letter_code
_entity_poly.pdbx_strand_id
1 'polypeptide(L)'
;MVDRDLVTRKIALIVDDLRAITSIAQKPLDDYLAPPRDYYESFTQPAKLGVLPPAFASQIAACAGLRNRIVHEYDEIDPRRVWEGLQAAVRDIPEYLRRVHEHLERIA
;
A
#
# COMPACT_ATOMS: atom_id res chain seq x y z
N MET A 1 -9.17 -5.73 40.87
CA MET A 1 -9.16 -4.25 40.88
C MET A 1 -8.55 -3.80 39.57
N VAL A 2 -9.24 -2.96 38.79
CA VAL A 2 -8.72 -2.50 37.49
C VAL A 2 -7.58 -1.51 37.74
N ASP A 3 -6.43 -1.77 37.14
CA ASP A 3 -5.25 -0.91 37.23
C ASP A 3 -5.50 0.41 36.49
N ARG A 4 -5.58 1.50 37.24
CA ARG A 4 -5.93 2.83 36.74
C ARG A 4 -4.83 3.41 35.85
N ASP A 5 -3.57 3.06 36.09
CA ASP A 5 -2.43 3.55 35.33
C ASP A 5 -2.36 2.80 33.99
N LEU A 6 -2.63 1.49 34.01
CA LEU A 6 -2.74 0.69 32.78
C LEU A 6 -3.87 1.19 31.88
N VAL A 7 -5.02 1.53 32.44
CA VAL A 7 -6.16 2.09 31.70
C VAL A 7 -5.81 3.45 31.11
N THR A 8 -5.20 4.34 31.91
CA THR A 8 -4.76 5.67 31.44
C THR A 8 -3.78 5.57 30.28
N ARG A 9 -2.82 4.65 30.36
CA ARG A 9 -1.81 4.45 29.31
C ARG A 9 -2.39 3.88 28.02
N LYS A 10 -3.36 2.96 28.11
CA LYS A 10 -4.11 2.46 26.95
C LYS A 10 -4.97 3.55 26.31
N ILE A 11 -5.63 4.38 27.12
CA ILE A 11 -6.44 5.50 26.60
C ILE A 11 -5.52 6.51 25.88
N ALA A 12 -4.35 6.83 26.42
CA ALA A 12 -3.40 7.71 25.77
C ALA A 12 -2.95 7.18 24.40
N LEU A 13 -2.62 5.88 24.31
CA LEU A 13 -2.27 5.23 23.04
C LEU A 13 -3.42 5.30 22.02
N ILE A 14 -4.64 4.99 22.44
CA ILE A 14 -5.83 5.09 21.58
C ILE A 14 -6.03 6.53 21.09
N VAL A 15 -5.84 7.53 21.96
CA VAL A 15 -5.99 8.94 21.60
C VAL A 15 -4.93 9.38 20.60
N ASP A 16 -3.69 8.92 20.74
CA ASP A 16 -2.61 9.21 19.79
C ASP A 16 -2.87 8.55 18.44
N ASP A 17 -3.28 7.27 18.41
CA ASP A 17 -3.67 6.56 17.19
C ASP A 17 -4.84 7.27 16.48
N LEU A 18 -5.86 7.69 17.24
CA LEU A 18 -7.00 8.45 16.70
C LEU A 18 -6.57 9.79 16.11
N ARG A 19 -5.59 10.46 16.72
CA ARG A 19 -5.08 11.75 16.24
C ARG A 19 -4.31 11.57 14.93
N ALA A 20 -3.50 10.52 14.80
CA ALA A 20 -2.83 10.15 13.55
C ALA A 20 -3.84 9.85 12.42
N ILE A 21 -4.96 9.18 12.75
CA ILE A 21 -6.02 8.87 11.77
C ILE A 21 -6.89 10.11 11.45
N THR A 22 -6.88 11.14 12.29
CA THR A 22 -7.69 12.37 12.05
C THR A 22 -7.23 13.11 10.79
N SER A 23 -5.93 13.09 10.46
CA SER A 23 -5.41 13.67 9.20
C SER A 23 -5.93 12.92 7.96
N ILE A 24 -6.14 11.61 8.11
CA ILE A 24 -6.71 10.72 7.09
C ILE A 24 -8.21 10.99 6.95
N ALA A 25 -8.93 11.18 8.05
CA ALA A 25 -10.38 11.39 8.10
C ALA A 25 -10.88 12.71 7.49
N GLN A 26 -10.00 13.68 7.23
CA GLN A 26 -10.37 14.96 6.60
C GLN A 26 -10.56 14.89 5.08
N LYS A 27 -10.18 13.78 4.41
CA LYS A 27 -10.47 13.63 2.98
C LYS A 27 -11.90 13.09 2.76
N PRO A 28 -12.57 13.47 1.66
CA PRO A 28 -13.90 12.97 1.34
C PRO A 28 -13.93 11.43 1.40
N LEU A 29 -14.99 10.89 2.01
CA LEU A 29 -15.16 9.44 2.16
C LEU A 29 -15.09 8.72 0.79
N ASP A 30 -15.57 9.37 -0.28
CA ASP A 30 -15.52 8.87 -1.66
C ASP A 30 -14.08 8.66 -2.20
N ASP A 31 -13.09 9.44 -1.71
CA ASP A 31 -11.68 9.27 -2.09
C ASP A 31 -11.05 8.01 -1.44
N TYR A 32 -11.63 7.53 -0.33
CA TYR A 32 -11.23 6.28 0.33
C TYR A 32 -12.11 5.08 -0.07
N LEU A 33 -13.37 5.32 -0.46
CA LEU A 33 -14.38 4.28 -0.66
C LEU A 33 -14.50 3.75 -2.10
N ALA A 34 -13.72 4.24 -3.05
CA ALA A 34 -13.55 3.52 -4.32
C ALA A 34 -12.38 2.54 -4.14
N PRO A 35 -12.60 1.32 -3.61
CA PRO A 35 -11.53 0.34 -3.55
C PRO A 35 -10.98 0.14 -4.95
N PRO A 36 -9.66 -0.09 -5.07
CA PRO A 36 -9.08 -0.37 -6.36
C PRO A 36 -9.82 -1.56 -6.99
N ARG A 37 -10.23 -1.40 -8.26
CA ARG A 37 -11.03 -2.41 -8.97
C ARG A 37 -10.25 -3.71 -9.16
N ASP A 38 -8.93 -3.61 -9.19
CA ASP A 38 -8.02 -4.73 -9.31
C ASP A 38 -6.66 -4.45 -8.63
N TYR A 39 -5.76 -5.43 -8.69
CA TYR A 39 -4.40 -5.28 -8.16
C TYR A 39 -3.59 -4.19 -8.85
N TYR A 40 -3.88 -3.87 -10.13
CA TYR A 40 -3.16 -2.80 -10.84
C TYR A 40 -3.57 -1.42 -10.29
N GLU A 41 -4.87 -1.21 -10.08
CA GLU A 41 -5.39 0.02 -9.50
C GLU A 41 -4.90 0.22 -8.06
N SER A 42 -4.66 -0.88 -7.33
CA SER A 42 -4.10 -0.83 -5.96
C SER A 42 -2.75 -0.14 -5.88
N PHE A 43 -1.97 -0.15 -6.97
CA PHE A 43 -0.68 0.54 -7.06
C PHE A 43 -0.77 1.95 -7.67
N THR A 44 -1.76 2.22 -8.52
CA THR A 44 -1.88 3.51 -9.21
C THR A 44 -2.72 4.54 -8.46
N GLN A 45 -3.68 4.10 -7.65
CA GLN A 45 -4.51 4.99 -6.83
C GLN A 45 -3.72 5.76 -5.77
N PRO A 46 -2.71 5.19 -5.08
CA PRO A 46 -1.84 5.96 -4.19
C PRO A 46 -1.13 7.14 -4.87
N ALA A 47 -0.85 7.08 -6.18
CA ALA A 47 -0.28 8.21 -6.91
C ALA A 47 -1.26 9.39 -7.05
N LYS A 48 -2.56 9.11 -7.23
CA LYS A 48 -3.62 10.15 -7.25
C LYS A 48 -3.68 10.89 -5.92
N LEU A 49 -3.34 10.20 -4.82
CA LEU A 49 -3.32 10.75 -3.47
C LEU A 49 -1.98 11.39 -3.08
N GLY A 50 -1.01 11.46 -4.00
CA GLY A 50 0.33 12.01 -3.74
C GLY A 50 1.21 11.15 -2.84
N VAL A 51 0.86 9.87 -2.65
CA VAL A 51 1.67 8.91 -1.86
C VAL A 51 2.88 8.44 -2.66
N LEU A 52 2.71 8.22 -3.97
CA LEU A 52 3.75 7.75 -4.87
C LEU A 52 3.90 8.67 -6.07
N PRO A 53 5.11 8.84 -6.63
CA PRO A 53 5.25 9.48 -7.94
C PRO A 53 4.53 8.67 -9.02
N PRO A 54 3.79 9.32 -9.94
CA PRO A 54 3.01 8.64 -10.97
C PRO A 54 3.82 7.63 -11.80
N ALA A 55 5.05 7.99 -12.18
CA ALA A 55 5.92 7.12 -12.95
C ALA A 55 6.28 5.82 -12.20
N PHE A 56 6.55 5.92 -10.90
CA PHE A 56 6.86 4.75 -10.08
C PHE A 56 5.62 3.89 -9.84
N ALA A 57 4.45 4.52 -9.61
CA ALA A 57 3.19 3.82 -9.45
C ALA A 57 2.82 2.98 -10.68
N SER A 58 3.01 3.52 -11.89
CA SER A 58 2.85 2.76 -13.14
C SER A 58 3.85 1.61 -13.26
N GLN A 59 5.09 1.80 -12.81
CA GLN A 59 6.12 0.76 -12.85
C GLN A 59 5.78 -0.41 -11.91
N ILE A 60 5.51 -0.15 -10.63
CA ILE A 60 5.20 -1.20 -9.65
C ILE A 60 3.87 -1.91 -9.99
N ALA A 61 2.91 -1.22 -10.61
CA ALA A 61 1.65 -1.82 -11.04
C ALA A 61 1.83 -2.98 -12.03
N ALA A 62 2.95 -3.05 -12.77
CA ALA A 62 3.29 -4.18 -13.63
C ALA A 62 3.44 -5.50 -12.84
N CYS A 63 3.73 -5.45 -11.53
CA CYS A 63 3.76 -6.63 -10.66
C CYS A 63 2.40 -7.32 -10.54
N ALA A 64 1.29 -6.57 -10.67
CA ALA A 64 -0.05 -7.16 -10.72
C ALA A 64 -0.20 -8.08 -11.94
N GLY A 65 0.37 -7.70 -13.08
CA GLY A 65 0.40 -8.51 -14.30
C GLY A 65 1.25 -9.77 -14.15
N LEU A 66 2.39 -9.69 -13.45
CA LEU A 66 3.20 -10.88 -13.13
C LEU A 66 2.40 -11.88 -12.29
N ARG A 67 1.74 -11.41 -11.22
CA ARG A 67 0.88 -12.24 -10.37
C ARG A 67 -0.21 -12.94 -11.18
N ASN A 68 -0.84 -12.22 -12.10
CA ASN A 68 -1.91 -12.80 -12.92
C ASN A 68 -1.39 -13.91 -13.84
N ARG A 69 -0.21 -13.75 -14.46
CA ARG A 69 0.40 -14.80 -15.29
C ARG A 69 0.77 -16.04 -14.48
N ILE A 70 1.37 -15.86 -13.31
CA ILE A 70 1.74 -16.98 -12.43
C ILE A 70 0.50 -17.78 -11.98
N VAL A 71 -0.60 -17.10 -11.69
CA VAL A 71 -1.80 -17.72 -11.11
C VAL A 71 -2.76 -18.28 -12.16
N HIS A 72 -2.85 -17.70 -13.35
CA HIS A 72 -3.88 -18.04 -14.33
C HIS A 72 -3.37 -18.78 -15.56
N GLU A 73 -2.08 -18.71 -15.88
CA GLU A 73 -1.52 -19.26 -17.12
C GLU A 73 -0.64 -20.49 -16.88
N TYR A 74 -0.90 -21.31 -15.84
CA TYR A 74 -0.01 -22.41 -15.41
C TYR A 74 0.51 -23.33 -16.53
N ASP A 75 -0.29 -23.61 -17.56
CA ASP A 75 0.09 -24.47 -18.69
C ASP A 75 0.83 -23.73 -19.83
N GLU A 76 0.79 -22.39 -19.87
CA GLU A 76 1.35 -21.53 -20.92
C GLU A 76 2.42 -20.55 -20.40
N ILE A 77 2.89 -20.72 -19.16
CA ILE A 77 3.86 -19.81 -18.54
C ILE A 77 5.16 -19.78 -19.35
N ASP A 78 5.49 -18.61 -19.90
CA ASP A 78 6.82 -18.30 -20.43
C ASP A 78 7.81 -18.05 -19.27
N PRO A 79 8.79 -18.95 -19.03
CA PRO A 79 9.71 -18.82 -17.91
C PRO A 79 10.60 -17.57 -18.00
N ARG A 80 10.87 -17.06 -19.22
CA ARG A 80 11.67 -15.85 -19.40
C ARG A 80 10.92 -14.62 -18.89
N ARG A 81 9.64 -14.50 -19.24
CA ARG A 81 8.78 -13.41 -18.77
C ARG A 81 8.58 -13.45 -17.26
N VAL A 82 8.48 -14.64 -16.68
CA VAL A 82 8.43 -14.79 -15.21
C VAL A 82 9.74 -14.35 -14.57
N TRP A 83 10.87 -14.80 -15.10
CA TRP A 83 12.19 -14.37 -14.60
C TRP A 83 12.36 -12.86 -14.65
N GLU A 84 12.09 -12.23 -15.79
CA GLU A 84 12.15 -10.76 -15.95
C GLU A 84 11.22 -10.04 -14.97
N GLY A 85 9.99 -10.53 -14.82
CA GLY A 85 9.04 -9.99 -13.84
C GLY A 85 9.53 -10.11 -12.40
N LEU A 86 10.14 -11.24 -12.04
CA LEU A 86 10.71 -11.45 -10.70
C LEU A 86 11.88 -10.50 -10.43
N GLN A 87 12.76 -10.27 -11.41
CA GLN A 87 13.84 -9.29 -11.28
C GLN A 87 13.30 -7.88 -11.04
N ALA A 88 12.22 -7.49 -11.73
CA ALA A 88 11.55 -6.22 -11.48
C ALA A 88 10.92 -6.17 -10.08
N ALA A 89 10.21 -7.22 -9.68
CA ALA A 89 9.54 -7.29 -8.38
C ALA A 89 10.50 -7.20 -7.18
N VAL A 90 11.65 -7.89 -7.25
CA VAL A 90 12.70 -7.84 -6.21
C VAL A 90 13.24 -6.43 -6.02
N ARG A 91 13.30 -5.62 -7.08
CA ARG A 91 13.73 -4.21 -7.01
C ARG A 91 12.60 -3.29 -6.54
N ASP A 92 11.40 -3.45 -7.10
CA ASP A 92 10.35 -2.44 -7.00
C ASP A 92 9.52 -2.60 -5.72
N ILE A 93 9.31 -3.82 -5.21
CA ILE A 93 8.51 -4.06 -3.99
C ILE A 93 9.17 -3.41 -2.75
N PRO A 94 10.47 -3.59 -2.46
CA PRO A 94 11.10 -2.91 -1.32
C PRO A 94 11.02 -1.39 -1.43
N GLU A 95 11.20 -0.84 -2.63
CA GLU A 95 11.11 0.59 -2.89
C GLU A 95 9.69 1.13 -2.68
N TYR A 96 8.67 0.36 -3.06
CA TYR A 96 7.28 0.68 -2.76
C TYR A 96 7.02 0.75 -1.26
N LEU A 97 7.46 -0.27 -0.51
CA LEU A 97 7.29 -0.31 0.96
C LEU A 97 7.99 0.87 1.63
N ARG A 98 9.22 1.19 1.21
CA ARG A 98 9.98 2.35 1.70
C ARG A 98 9.22 3.66 1.51
N ARG A 99 8.71 3.92 0.29
CA ARG A 99 7.99 5.16 -0.03
C ARG A 99 6.67 5.29 0.73
N VAL A 100 5.93 4.19 0.86
CA VAL A 100 4.69 4.17 1.64
C VAL A 100 5.00 4.46 3.12
N HIS A 101 6.03 3.83 3.68
CA HIS A 101 6.46 4.08 5.05
C HIS A 101 6.87 5.55 5.26
N GLU A 102 7.71 6.11 4.38
CA GLU A 102 8.09 7.54 4.44
C GLU A 102 6.90 8.48 4.35
N HIS A 103 5.88 8.14 3.56
CA HIS A 103 4.65 8.92 3.50
C HIS A 103 3.88 8.88 4.82
N LEU A 104 3.77 7.70 5.45
CA LEU A 104 3.08 7.53 6.73
C LEU A 104 3.78 8.31 7.85
N GLU A 105 5.11 8.26 7.92
CA GLU A 105 5.89 9.04 8.91
C GLU A 105 5.73 10.56 8.74
N ARG A 106 5.46 11.04 7.53
CA ARG A 106 5.24 12.47 7.27
C ARG A 106 3.85 12.96 7.71
N ILE A 107 2.87 12.06 7.82
CA ILE A 107 1.47 12.42 8.17
C ILE A 107 1.08 12.00 9.59
N ALA A 108 1.91 11.23 10.28
CA ALA A 108 1.83 10.92 11.70
C ALA A 108 2.37 12.08 12.54
#